data_AF-A0A4P7KWU0-F1
#
_entry.id   AF-A0A4P7KWU0-F1
#
_cell.length_a   1.000
_cell.length_b   1.000
_cell.length_c   1.000
_cell.angle_alpha   90.00
_cell.angle_beta   90.00
_cell.angle_gamma   90.00
#
_symmetry.space_group_name_H-M   'P 1'
#
loop_
_entity.id
_entity.type
_entity.pdbx_description
1 polymer ?
#
loop_
_entity_poly.entity_id
_entity_poly.type
_entity_poly.pdbx_seq_one_letter_code
_entity_poly.pdbx_strand_id
1 'polypeptide(L)'
;MIETFDDFLSETVPDGFGGMSERRYVWSHLRIEQARKVWLAAQRAAKANRQQTEATFDATRFMGYEEMEKRLNKSRTTIWRMIKKGEFPKPKVTKGGLFLGWSEESYNRWVELQNN
;
A
#
# COMPACT_ATOMS: atom_id res chain seq x y z
N MET A 1 -17.05 8.99 -15.51
CA MET A 1 -15.64 8.85 -15.09
C MET A 1 -15.04 10.22 -15.34
N ILE A 2 -14.75 10.98 -14.28
CA ILE A 2 -14.40 12.40 -14.40
C ILE A 2 -12.94 12.51 -14.86
N GLU A 3 -12.73 12.77 -16.15
CA GLU A 3 -11.38 12.82 -16.74
C GLU A 3 -10.79 14.24 -16.76
N THR A 4 -11.63 15.28 -16.67
CA THR A 4 -11.20 16.69 -16.83
C THR A 4 -11.81 17.60 -15.76
N PHE A 5 -11.12 18.70 -15.42
CA PHE A 5 -11.61 19.69 -14.43
C PHE A 5 -12.96 20.31 -14.81
N ASP A 6 -13.25 20.46 -16.11
CA ASP A 6 -14.55 20.91 -16.62
C ASP A 6 -15.70 19.94 -16.32
N ASP A 7 -15.42 18.63 -16.29
CA ASP A 7 -16.41 17.59 -16.00
C ASP A 7 -16.80 17.61 -14.50
N PHE A 8 -15.82 17.85 -13.63
CA PHE A 8 -16.04 18.07 -12.18
C PHE A 8 -16.91 19.31 -11.89
N LEU A 9 -16.76 20.37 -12.69
CA LEU A 9 -17.61 21.56 -12.58
C LEU A 9 -19.03 21.33 -13.11
N SER A 10 -19.23 20.36 -14.01
CA SER A 10 -20.57 20.03 -14.53
C SER A 10 -21.41 19.24 -13.53
N GLU A 11 -20.81 18.33 -12.76
CA GLU A 11 -21.52 17.44 -11.84
C GLU A 11 -21.95 18.12 -10.54
N THR A 12 -21.30 19.23 -10.17
CA THR A 12 -21.61 20.00 -8.96
C THR A 12 -22.72 21.04 -9.15
N VAL A 13 -23.33 21.10 -10.34
CA VAL A 13 -24.39 22.04 -10.70
C VAL A 13 -25.74 21.31 -10.76
N PRO A 14 -26.80 21.79 -10.08
CA PRO A 14 -28.12 21.19 -10.20
C PRO A 14 -28.68 21.33 -11.63
N ASP A 15 -29.25 20.24 -12.16
CA ASP A 15 -29.91 20.19 -13.47
C ASP A 15 -31.07 21.18 -13.55
N GLY A 16 -30.80 22.38 -14.05
CA GLY A 16 -31.82 23.42 -14.19
C GLY A 16 -31.40 24.68 -14.94
N PHE A 17 -30.17 24.78 -15.45
CA PHE A 17 -29.71 25.95 -16.20
C PHE A 17 -29.10 25.54 -17.55
N GLY A 18 -29.66 26.12 -18.63
CA GLY A 18 -29.44 25.76 -20.02
C GLY A 18 -28.02 25.96 -20.59
N GLY A 19 -27.95 25.89 -21.93
CA GLY A 19 -26.76 25.67 -22.75
C GLY A 19 -25.51 26.52 -22.45
N MET A 20 -24.36 25.93 -22.77
CA MET A 20 -23.04 26.24 -22.22
C MET A 20 -22.36 27.53 -22.75
N SER A 21 -22.93 28.23 -23.74
CA SER A 21 -22.29 29.39 -24.38
C SER A 21 -22.48 30.73 -23.64
N GLU A 22 -23.48 30.84 -22.76
CA GLU A 22 -23.75 32.05 -21.96
C GLU A 22 -23.11 32.01 -20.55
N ARG A 23 -22.38 30.94 -20.21
CA ARG A 23 -21.86 30.70 -18.85
C ARG A 23 -20.51 31.37 -18.54
N ARG A 24 -20.01 32.32 -19.35
CA ARG A 24 -18.94 33.21 -18.87
C ARG A 24 -19.62 34.25 -17.97
N TYR A 25 -19.23 34.30 -16.70
CA TYR A 25 -19.69 35.27 -15.68
C TYR A 25 -20.87 34.89 -14.76
N VAL A 26 -20.80 33.78 -14.02
CA VAL A 26 -21.55 33.70 -12.72
C VAL A 26 -20.75 33.04 -11.59
N TRP A 27 -19.43 32.85 -11.74
CA TRP A 27 -18.58 32.40 -10.63
C TRP A 27 -17.48 33.44 -10.41
N SER A 28 -17.51 34.07 -9.23
CA SER A 28 -16.39 34.87 -8.71
C SER A 28 -15.11 34.06 -8.87
N HIS A 29 -14.07 34.67 -9.43
CA HIS A 29 -12.75 34.07 -9.64
C HIS A 29 -12.25 33.27 -8.42
N LEU A 30 -12.59 33.75 -7.21
CA LEU A 30 -12.29 33.12 -5.94
C LEU A 30 -12.85 31.70 -5.79
N ARG A 31 -14.05 31.45 -6.33
CA ARG A 31 -14.75 30.16 -6.22
C ARG A 31 -14.17 29.12 -7.18
N ILE A 32 -13.69 29.56 -8.33
CA ILE A 32 -12.93 28.73 -9.29
C ILE A 32 -11.58 28.34 -8.69
N GLU A 33 -10.89 29.26 -8.03
CA GLU A 33 -9.63 28.96 -7.34
C GLU A 33 -9.81 28.00 -6.17
N GLN A 34 -10.92 28.10 -5.42
CA GLN A 34 -11.24 27.17 -4.34
C GLN A 34 -11.46 25.74 -4.88
N ALA A 35 -12.27 25.59 -5.93
CA ALA A 35 -12.49 24.30 -6.57
C ALA A 35 -11.17 23.67 -7.09
N ARG A 36 -10.29 24.50 -7.67
CA ARG A 36 -8.96 24.05 -8.12
C ARG A 36 -8.07 23.57 -6.95
N LYS A 37 -8.09 24.27 -5.82
CA LYS A 37 -7.34 23.86 -4.62
C LYS A 37 -7.82 22.52 -4.07
N VAL A 38 -9.14 22.31 -4.04
CA VAL A 38 -9.75 21.03 -3.60
C VAL A 38 -9.40 19.89 -4.56
N TRP A 39 -9.49 20.12 -5.87
CA TRP A 39 -9.11 19.13 -6.89
C TRP A 39 -7.64 18.73 -6.79
N LEU A 40 -6.73 19.71 -6.63
CA LEU A 40 -5.30 19.45 -6.42
C LEU A 40 -5.02 18.73 -5.09
N ALA A 41 -5.77 19.05 -4.02
CA ALA A 41 -5.65 18.36 -2.74
C ALA A 41 -6.11 16.91 -2.81
N ALA A 42 -7.23 16.64 -3.49
CA ALA A 42 -7.75 15.29 -3.74
C ALA A 42 -6.76 14.46 -4.58
N GLN A 43 -6.17 15.07 -5.62
CA GLN A 43 -5.16 14.40 -6.46
C GLN A 43 -3.87 14.11 -5.68
N ARG A 44 -3.44 15.02 -4.78
CA ARG A 44 -2.30 14.78 -3.88
C ARG A 44 -2.58 13.67 -2.88
N ALA A 45 -3.78 13.62 -2.29
CA ALA A 45 -4.19 12.54 -1.40
C ALA A 45 -4.23 11.18 -2.11
N ALA A 46 -4.75 11.13 -3.34
CA ALA A 46 -4.73 9.93 -4.16
C ALA A 46 -3.30 9.47 -4.52
N LYS A 47 -2.40 10.41 -4.82
CA LYS A 47 -0.98 10.12 -5.07
C LYS A 47 -0.25 9.62 -3.82
N ALA A 48 -0.54 10.19 -2.65
CA ALA A 48 0.06 9.78 -1.38
C ALA A 48 -0.31 8.34 -1.01
N ASN A 49 -1.57 7.92 -1.21
CA ASN A 49 -1.99 6.54 -1.01
C ASN A 49 -1.32 5.55 -1.97
N ARG A 50 -1.06 5.96 -3.22
CA ARG A 50 -0.33 5.13 -4.20
C ARG A 50 1.14 4.94 -3.83
N GLN A 51 1.79 5.98 -3.30
CA GLN A 51 3.18 5.89 -2.83
C GLN A 51 3.33 5.02 -1.57
N GLN A 52 2.31 4.97 -0.70
CA GLN A 52 2.32 4.07 0.46
C GLN A 52 2.19 2.58 0.07
N THR A 53 1.56 2.26 -1.06
CA THR A 53 1.44 0.87 -1.54
C THR A 53 2.72 0.40 -2.25
N GLU A 54 3.49 1.31 -2.82
CA GLU A 54 4.79 1.04 -3.45
C GLU A 54 5.91 0.82 -2.43
N ALA A 55 5.83 1.43 -1.24
CA ALA A 55 6.80 1.25 -0.15
C ALA A 55 6.67 -0.11 0.58
N THR A 56 5.57 -0.83 0.40
CA THR A 56 5.39 -2.21 0.89
C THR A 56 5.84 -3.28 -0.12
N PHE A 57 6.48 -2.86 -1.21
CA PHE A 57 7.08 -3.74 -2.21
C PHE A 57 8.55 -4.03 -1.91
N ASP A 58 8.92 -4.14 -0.62
CA ASP A 58 10.05 -5.00 -0.29
C ASP A 58 9.67 -6.39 -0.78
N ALA A 59 10.28 -6.77 -1.90
CA ALA A 59 10.01 -8.00 -2.62
C ALA A 59 9.82 -9.11 -1.59
N THR A 60 8.68 -9.81 -1.64
CA THR A 60 8.36 -10.90 -0.70
C THR A 60 9.31 -12.07 -0.99
N ARG A 61 10.58 -11.88 -0.64
CA ARG A 61 11.64 -12.85 -0.79
C ARG A 61 11.45 -13.82 0.35
N PHE A 62 11.10 -15.04 -0.04
CA PHE A 62 11.02 -16.12 0.90
C PHE A 62 12.41 -16.73 1.08
N MET A 63 12.83 -16.85 2.33
CA MET A 63 14.04 -17.56 2.70
C MET A 63 13.69 -19.03 2.94
N GLY A 64 14.43 -19.91 2.26
CA GLY A 64 14.37 -21.35 2.49
C GLY A 64 15.16 -21.77 3.73
N TYR A 65 15.29 -23.09 3.93
CA TYR A 65 16.06 -23.63 5.05
C TYR A 65 17.55 -23.33 4.95
N GLU A 66 18.18 -23.46 3.77
CA GLU A 66 19.62 -23.23 3.61
C GLU A 66 20.02 -21.80 3.98
N GLU A 67 19.19 -20.82 3.61
CA GLU A 67 19.45 -19.42 3.93
C GLU A 67 19.22 -19.14 5.42
N MET A 68 18.24 -19.78 6.05
CA MET A 68 18.04 -19.74 7.50
C MET A 68 19.18 -20.37 8.28
N GLU A 69 19.72 -21.51 7.81
CA GLU A 69 20.88 -22.15 8.44
C GLU A 69 22.10 -21.23 8.44
N LYS A 70 22.34 -20.53 7.32
CA LYS A 70 23.41 -19.53 7.20
C LYS A 70 23.19 -18.33 8.11
N ARG A 71 21.97 -17.77 8.16
CA ARG A 71 21.66 -16.57 8.97
C ARG A 71 21.70 -16.85 10.47
N LEU A 72 21.16 -17.98 10.92
CA LEU A 72 21.09 -18.34 12.34
C LEU A 72 22.34 -19.09 12.83
N ASN A 73 23.19 -19.55 11.91
CA ASN A 73 24.31 -20.46 12.19
C ASN A 73 23.88 -21.68 13.03
N LYS A 74 22.69 -22.23 12.71
CA LYS A 74 22.07 -23.37 13.39
C LYS A 74 21.63 -24.39 12.36
N SER A 75 21.69 -25.67 12.73
CA SER A 75 21.21 -26.75 11.86
C SER A 75 19.70 -26.70 11.65
N ARG A 76 19.23 -27.19 10.50
CA ARG A 76 17.80 -27.34 10.17
C ARG A 76 16.99 -28.07 11.24
N THR A 77 17.56 -29.09 11.88
CA THR A 77 16.89 -29.81 12.98
C THR A 77 16.69 -28.93 14.21
N THR A 78 17.65 -28.05 14.51
CA THR A 78 17.54 -27.07 15.59
C THR A 78 16.48 -26.02 15.28
N ILE A 79 16.48 -25.48 14.06
CA ILE A 79 15.48 -24.53 13.58
C ILE A 79 14.07 -25.15 13.68
N TRP A 80 13.91 -26.40 13.25
CA TRP A 80 12.64 -27.12 13.37
C TRP A 80 12.17 -27.27 14.82
N ARG A 81 13.09 -27.56 15.75
CA ARG A 81 12.78 -27.62 17.18
C ARG A 81 12.33 -26.27 17.73
N MET A 82 12.98 -25.18 17.35
CA MET A 82 12.58 -23.82 17.77
C MET A 82 11.19 -23.46 17.26
N ILE A 83 10.87 -23.81 16.00
CA ILE A 83 9.52 -23.63 15.43
C ILE A 83 8.47 -24.42 16.22
N LYS A 84 8.79 -25.66 16.59
CA LYS A 84 7.89 -26.51 17.39
C LYS A 84 7.68 -25.96 18.80
N LYS A 85 8.71 -25.38 19.40
CA LYS A 85 8.63 -24.70 20.71
C LYS A 85 7.90 -23.36 20.66
N GLY A 86 7.72 -22.77 19.47
CA GLY A 86 7.14 -21.44 19.31
C GLY A 86 8.12 -20.29 19.55
N GLU A 87 9.41 -20.61 19.72
CA GLU A 87 10.50 -19.63 19.88
C GLU A 87 10.85 -18.95 18.55
N PHE A 88 10.47 -19.55 17.42
CA PHE A 88 10.79 -19.07 16.07
C PHE A 88 9.53 -18.90 15.22
N PRO A 89 9.45 -17.89 14.33
CA PRO A 89 8.30 -17.69 13.45
C PRO A 89 8.02 -18.92 12.60
N LYS A 90 6.73 -19.19 12.40
CA LYS A 90 6.29 -20.29 11.54
C LYS A 90 6.52 -19.93 10.06
N PRO A 91 7.01 -20.87 9.24
CA PRO A 91 7.14 -20.63 7.81
C PRO A 91 5.77 -20.41 7.18
N LYS A 92 5.74 -19.59 6.13
CA LYS A 92 4.57 -19.44 5.27
C LYS A 92 4.42 -20.71 4.42
N VAL A 93 3.20 -21.19 4.37
CA VAL A 93 2.79 -22.32 3.54
C VAL A 93 1.67 -21.85 2.61
N THR A 94 1.68 -22.31 1.37
CA THR A 94 0.58 -22.07 0.43
C THR A 94 -0.68 -22.77 0.95
N LYS A 95 -1.87 -22.33 0.52
CA LYS A 95 -3.15 -22.99 0.84
C LYS A 95 -3.16 -24.50 0.50
N GLY A 96 -2.33 -24.93 -0.47
CA GLY A 96 -2.13 -26.34 -0.84
C GLY A 96 -1.03 -27.08 -0.06
N GLY A 97 -0.49 -26.52 1.02
CA GLY A 97 0.53 -27.18 1.85
C GLY A 97 1.97 -27.13 1.32
N LEU A 98 2.21 -26.45 0.19
CA LEU A 98 3.57 -26.24 -0.31
C LEU A 98 4.33 -25.27 0.60
N PHE A 99 5.52 -25.68 1.03
CA PHE A 99 6.42 -24.86 1.82
C PHE A 99 6.98 -23.72 0.96
N LEU A 100 6.70 -22.47 1.34
CA LEU A 100 7.26 -21.29 0.69
C LEU A 100 8.52 -20.78 1.39
N GLY A 101 8.58 -20.92 2.72
CA GLY A 101 9.69 -20.43 3.54
C GLY A 101 9.27 -19.28 4.45
N TRP A 102 10.24 -18.50 4.92
CA TRP A 102 9.99 -17.34 5.79
C TRP A 102 10.09 -16.06 4.99
N SER A 103 9.16 -15.12 5.19
CA SER A 103 9.37 -13.77 4.67
C SER A 103 10.49 -13.08 5.44
N GLU A 104 11.29 -12.27 4.74
CA GLU A 104 12.33 -11.45 5.35
C GLU A 104 11.78 -10.54 6.45
N GLU A 105 10.59 -9.97 6.25
CA GLU A 105 9.88 -9.19 7.26
C GLU A 105 9.60 -9.98 8.56
N SER A 106 9.14 -11.23 8.44
CA SER A 106 8.86 -12.07 9.63
C SER A 106 10.13 -12.38 10.42
N TYR A 107 11.24 -12.57 9.71
CA TYR A 107 12.54 -12.80 10.32
C TYR A 107 13.08 -11.54 11.01
N ASN A 108 13.09 -10.40 10.32
CA ASN A 108 13.60 -9.14 10.87
C ASN A 108 12.82 -8.74 12.14
N ARG A 109 11.50 -8.83 12.09
CA ARG A 109 10.64 -8.58 13.26
C ARG A 109 10.97 -9.50 14.44
N TRP A 110 11.27 -10.78 14.17
CA TRP A 110 11.66 -11.70 15.23
C TRP A 110 13.02 -11.34 15.82
N VAL A 111 14.01 -10.98 14.98
CA VAL A 111 15.34 -10.55 15.45
C VAL A 111 15.23 -9.30 16.33
N GLU A 112 14.42 -8.32 15.93
CA GLU A 112 14.14 -7.13 16.73
C GLU A 112 13.55 -7.47 18.11
N LEU A 113 12.62 -8.44 18.18
CA LEU A 113 12.04 -8.90 19.44
C LEU A 113 13.03 -9.66 20.34
N GLN A 114 14.13 -10.19 19.80
CA GLN A 114 15.16 -10.88 20.62
C GLN A 114 16.24 -9.92 21.13
N ASN A 115 16.46 -8.81 20.44
CA ASN A 115 17.47 -7.80 20.79
C ASN A 115 16.95 -6.74 21.78
N ASN A 116 15.68 -6.80 22.15
CA ASN A 116 14.99 -5.83 23.01
C ASN A 116 14.46 -6.51 24.26
#